data_AF-A0A4S8XDI4-F1
#
_entry.id   AF-A0A4S8XDI4-F1
#
_cell.length_a   1.000
_cell.length_b   1.000
_cell.length_c   1.000
_cell.angle_alpha   90.00
_cell.angle_beta   90.00
_cell.angle_gamma   90.00
#
_symmetry.space_group_name_H-M   'P 1'
#
loop_
_entity.id
_entity.type
_entity.pdbx_description
1 polymer ?
#
loop_
_entity_poly.entity_id
_entity_poly.type
_entity_poly.pdbx_seq_one_letter_code
_entity_poly.pdbx_strand_id
1 'polypeptide(L)'
;MATPPNFFVEPPYILSIPTLVDVEHCIIGLALRFVLLGRINAARDFLDLYYSRPVLQNLEATGPRALTPYWHATEYPTNLPAFMKTDDYFQDYMESKTQEGIQWPVYVPQEKRTEDEAGIDAILSPEHSRPGYYTTLAPRSALEIAIDLAEKRGNDPINDEKVQEILGVIVKRFSPHYTWRDLNLIDSPRCAPLFISGALARAFNATDQQLDSHAKKLLEASQQRYWQSFSPSLPDTIPELLQECNNASVDRSDDRWVEMDEEKPMSLYKLPATEEDISNLEKRLDTTLPEDFKAFLRVSNGFGGIWNGYFPGPPLHPTEKIDWINPGEYELTFDQLTLPYEVMTHKDIETGKEDFIGSPVFEKVIEIASYDIDSVWLIPPPLMQKMRDHYKKLYNMADDHGKRTIERSVDDFAGSWEQWERLEWGCVYWAAGGSAQLDSFRSFKAWLADSAYCAKTRGGDI
;
A
#
# COMPACT_ATOMS: atom_id res chain seq x y z
N MET A 1 24.52 -0.97 -20.95
CA MET A 1 24.50 -2.19 -20.11
C MET A 1 23.43 -1.98 -19.06
N ALA A 2 22.42 -2.84 -19.06
CA ALA A 2 21.13 -2.58 -18.42
C ALA A 2 21.24 -2.69 -16.88
N THR A 3 20.73 -1.69 -16.17
CA THR A 3 20.08 -1.88 -14.86
C THR A 3 19.18 -3.12 -14.97
N PRO A 4 19.04 -4.00 -13.96
CA PRO A 4 18.12 -5.13 -14.09
C PRO A 4 16.75 -4.56 -14.43
N PRO A 5 16.26 -4.73 -15.68
CA PRO A 5 15.04 -4.06 -16.10
C PRO A 5 13.97 -4.64 -15.20
N ASN A 6 13.27 -3.76 -14.48
CA ASN A 6 12.14 -4.11 -13.62
C ASN A 6 12.47 -4.68 -12.22
N PHE A 7 13.63 -4.38 -11.61
CA PHE A 7 13.84 -4.69 -10.16
C PHE A 7 13.45 -3.55 -9.22
N PHE A 8 13.61 -2.31 -9.67
CA PHE A 8 13.30 -1.11 -8.91
C PHE A 8 12.22 -0.28 -9.62
N VAL A 9 11.48 0.49 -8.83
CA VAL A 9 10.70 1.62 -9.34
C VAL A 9 11.64 2.74 -9.74
N GLU A 10 11.17 3.65 -10.60
CA GLU A 10 11.95 4.83 -10.99
C GLU A 10 11.66 6.02 -10.05
N PRO A 11 12.60 6.97 -9.86
CA PRO A 11 12.39 8.15 -9.02
C PRO A 11 11.08 8.91 -9.27
N PRO A 12 10.62 9.13 -10.52
CA PRO A 12 9.35 9.82 -10.78
C PRO A 12 8.13 9.11 -10.19
N TYR A 13 8.14 7.77 -10.11
CA TYR A 13 7.08 7.01 -9.48
C TYR A 13 7.01 7.30 -7.98
N ILE A 14 8.16 7.32 -7.29
CA ILE A 14 8.21 7.62 -5.85
C ILE A 14 7.66 9.02 -5.58
N LEU A 15 8.06 10.00 -6.39
CA LEU A 15 7.59 11.37 -6.27
C LEU A 15 6.09 11.53 -6.53
N SER A 16 5.48 10.60 -7.26
CA SER A 16 4.06 10.63 -7.58
C SER A 16 3.18 9.83 -6.61
N ILE A 17 3.76 9.16 -5.59
CA ILE A 17 2.99 8.40 -4.60
C ILE A 17 2.05 9.35 -3.82
N PRO A 18 0.72 9.13 -3.80
CA PRO A 18 -0.22 10.09 -3.23
C PRO A 18 -0.17 10.23 -1.70
N THR A 19 -0.06 9.11 -0.97
CA THR A 19 -0.14 9.10 0.50
C THR A 19 1.23 8.85 1.14
N LEU A 20 1.48 9.36 2.34
CA LEU A 20 2.74 9.04 3.04
C LEU A 20 2.82 7.57 3.48
N VAL A 21 1.69 6.91 3.73
CA VAL A 21 1.65 5.47 4.04
C VAL A 21 2.19 4.64 2.87
N ASP A 22 1.78 4.95 1.65
CA ASP A 22 2.30 4.27 0.45
C ASP A 22 3.80 4.57 0.23
N VAL A 23 4.26 5.77 0.61
CA VAL A 23 5.69 6.12 0.58
C VAL A 23 6.47 5.27 1.59
N GLU A 24 5.93 5.05 2.79
CA GLU A 24 6.53 4.18 3.81
C GLU A 24 6.67 2.74 3.31
N HIS A 25 5.62 2.18 2.71
CA HIS A 25 5.67 0.88 2.05
C HIS A 25 6.72 0.83 0.95
N CYS A 26 6.81 1.87 0.12
CA CYS A 26 7.83 1.96 -0.93
C CYS A 26 9.25 1.97 -0.35
N ILE A 27 9.50 2.76 0.70
CA ILE A 27 10.81 2.84 1.38
C ILE A 27 11.21 1.47 1.94
N ILE A 28 10.29 0.77 2.61
CA ILE A 28 10.55 -0.57 3.15
C ILE A 28 10.81 -1.57 2.01
N GLY A 29 10.00 -1.53 0.95
CA GLY A 29 10.20 -2.38 -0.23
C GLY A 29 11.58 -2.15 -0.87
N LEU A 30 12.06 -0.92 -0.93
CA LEU A 30 13.42 -0.60 -1.39
C LEU A 30 14.49 -1.14 -0.44
N ALA A 31 14.30 -1.03 0.88
CA ALA A 31 15.22 -1.61 1.86
C ALA A 31 15.36 -3.14 1.68
N LEU A 32 14.23 -3.86 1.58
CA LEU A 32 14.20 -5.31 1.34
C LEU A 32 14.97 -5.69 0.06
N ARG A 33 14.71 -4.97 -1.04
CA ARG A 33 15.36 -5.19 -2.34
C ARG A 33 16.86 -4.95 -2.32
N PHE A 34 17.31 -3.89 -1.65
CA PHE A 34 18.74 -3.62 -1.52
C PHE A 34 19.44 -4.66 -0.64
N VAL A 35 18.78 -5.19 0.40
CA VAL A 35 19.31 -6.33 1.16
C VAL A 35 19.45 -7.58 0.30
N LEU A 36 18.44 -7.93 -0.52
CA LEU A 36 18.51 -9.07 -1.44
C LEU A 36 19.74 -9.00 -2.37
N LEU A 37 20.16 -7.78 -2.73
CA LEU A 37 21.30 -7.52 -3.60
C LEU A 37 22.62 -7.32 -2.85
N GLY A 38 22.66 -7.53 -1.53
CA GLY A 38 23.87 -7.36 -0.71
C GLY A 38 24.28 -5.90 -0.50
N ARG A 39 23.38 -4.94 -0.71
CA ARG A 39 23.60 -3.51 -0.48
C ARG A 39 23.07 -3.10 0.89
N ILE A 40 23.67 -3.69 1.92
CA ILE A 40 23.26 -3.54 3.32
C ILE A 40 23.26 -2.07 3.76
N ASN A 41 24.28 -1.28 3.37
CA ASN A 41 24.35 0.14 3.72
C ASN A 41 23.19 0.94 3.09
N ALA A 42 22.90 0.72 1.80
CA ALA A 42 21.78 1.38 1.14
C ALA A 42 20.44 1.04 1.81
N ALA A 43 20.21 -0.25 2.11
CA ALA A 43 19.01 -0.67 2.82
C ALA A 43 18.89 -0.03 4.21
N ARG A 44 20.03 0.15 4.90
CA ARG A 44 20.10 0.85 6.18
C ARG A 44 19.69 2.31 6.06
N ASP A 45 20.16 3.02 5.02
CA ASP A 45 19.78 4.41 4.76
C ASP A 45 18.27 4.57 4.54
N PHE A 46 17.62 3.61 3.86
CA PHE A 46 16.16 3.60 3.71
C PHE A 46 15.42 3.35 5.03
N LEU A 47 15.89 2.43 5.88
CA LEU A 47 15.29 2.26 7.21
C LEU A 47 15.54 3.44 8.13
N ASP A 48 16.71 4.08 8.03
CA ASP A 48 17.00 5.31 8.77
C ASP A 48 16.08 6.45 8.34
N LEU A 49 15.75 6.54 7.04
CA LEU A 49 14.71 7.46 6.54
C LEU A 49 13.33 7.09 7.08
N TYR A 50 12.92 5.82 7.01
CA TYR A 50 11.61 5.36 7.48
C TYR A 50 11.39 5.68 8.98
N TYR A 51 12.39 5.44 9.82
CA TYR A 51 12.32 5.75 11.25
C TYR A 51 12.78 7.18 11.61
N SER A 52 13.07 8.05 10.63
CA SER A 52 13.42 9.45 10.89
C SER A 52 12.25 10.29 11.40
N ARG A 53 11.02 9.76 11.31
CA ARG A 53 9.77 10.36 11.79
C ARG A 53 8.91 9.28 12.48
N PRO A 54 7.92 9.66 13.31
CA PRO A 54 6.93 8.72 13.82
C PRO A 54 6.15 8.09 12.67
N VAL A 55 6.19 6.76 12.56
CA VAL A 55 5.59 5.99 11.44
C VAL A 55 4.07 6.08 11.46
N LEU A 56 3.44 6.10 10.27
CA LEU A 56 1.98 6.21 10.16
C LEU A 56 1.28 4.85 10.20
N GLN A 57 2.02 3.80 9.89
CA GLN A 57 1.56 2.43 10.03
C GLN A 57 2.66 1.57 10.64
N ASN A 58 2.28 0.66 11.54
CA ASN A 58 3.20 -0.35 12.02
C ASN A 58 3.42 -1.41 10.92
N LEU A 59 4.49 -1.24 10.16
CA LEU A 59 4.90 -2.15 9.08
C LEU A 59 5.93 -3.19 9.54
N GLU A 60 6.13 -3.37 10.86
CA GLU A 60 7.13 -4.32 11.39
C GLU A 60 7.02 -5.70 10.74
N ALA A 61 5.82 -6.29 10.74
CA ALA A 61 5.55 -7.62 10.21
C ALA A 61 5.65 -7.71 8.68
N THR A 62 5.62 -6.58 7.97
CA THR A 62 5.65 -6.51 6.51
C THR A 62 7.02 -6.07 5.96
N GLY A 63 8.05 -5.96 6.81
CA GLY A 63 9.42 -5.71 6.34
C GLY A 63 10.51 -5.67 7.41
N PRO A 64 10.52 -4.69 8.33
CA PRO A 64 11.61 -4.47 9.28
C PRO A 64 11.97 -5.69 10.13
N ARG A 65 10.99 -6.50 10.56
CA ARG A 65 11.23 -7.73 11.33
C ARG A 65 12.00 -8.79 10.54
N ALA A 66 11.72 -8.93 9.24
CA ALA A 66 12.41 -9.87 8.37
C ALA A 66 13.88 -9.48 8.13
N LEU A 67 14.22 -8.20 8.36
CA LEU A 67 15.58 -7.67 8.21
C LEU A 67 16.47 -7.87 9.46
N THR A 68 15.90 -8.35 10.57
CA THR A 68 16.63 -8.56 11.85
C THR A 68 17.91 -9.38 11.69
N PRO A 69 17.94 -10.53 10.98
CA PRO A 69 19.18 -11.31 10.82
C PRO A 69 20.30 -10.54 10.14
N TYR A 70 19.94 -9.64 9.22
CA TYR A 70 20.90 -8.87 8.42
C TYR A 70 21.57 -7.80 9.27
N TRP A 71 20.80 -7.09 10.09
CA TRP A 71 21.32 -6.09 11.01
C TRP A 71 22.17 -6.71 12.11
N HIS A 72 21.72 -7.83 12.67
CA HIS A 72 22.48 -8.56 13.68
C HIS A 72 23.83 -9.07 13.13
N ALA A 73 23.87 -9.52 11.88
CA ALA A 73 25.11 -9.95 11.21
C ALA A 73 26.02 -8.80 10.75
N THR A 74 25.50 -7.56 10.74
CA THR A 74 26.22 -6.39 10.21
C THR A 74 26.17 -5.23 11.20
N GLU A 75 25.42 -4.17 10.87
CA GLU A 75 25.25 -2.99 11.71
C GLU A 75 23.78 -2.55 11.63
N TYR A 76 23.22 -2.19 12.78
CA TYR A 76 21.84 -1.74 12.90
C TYR A 76 21.67 -0.32 12.34
N PRO A 77 20.50 -0.01 11.72
CA PRO A 77 20.15 1.37 11.41
C PRO A 77 20.16 2.27 12.66
N THR A 78 20.62 3.50 12.48
CA THR A 78 20.73 4.51 13.54
C THR A 78 19.38 4.75 14.21
N ASN A 79 18.33 4.98 13.41
CA ASN A 79 17.00 5.36 13.88
C ASN A 79 16.10 4.15 14.21
N LEU A 80 16.57 2.92 13.99
CA LEU A 80 15.79 1.72 14.32
C LEU A 80 15.39 1.72 15.80
N PRO A 81 14.13 1.38 16.15
CA PRO A 81 13.67 1.33 17.54
C PRO A 81 14.57 0.47 18.43
N ALA A 82 14.82 0.95 19.66
CA ALA A 82 15.77 0.31 20.58
C ALA A 82 15.41 -1.16 20.90
N PHE A 83 14.11 -1.47 21.03
CA PHE A 83 13.66 -2.83 21.31
C PHE A 83 13.99 -3.82 20.19
N MET A 84 14.09 -3.35 18.93
CA MET A 84 14.45 -4.19 17.78
C MET A 84 15.96 -4.44 17.67
N LYS A 85 16.77 -3.76 18.48
CA LYS A 85 18.24 -3.91 18.52
C LYS A 85 18.71 -4.89 19.60
N THR A 86 17.78 -5.56 20.29
CA THR A 86 18.11 -6.45 21.40
C THR A 86 18.32 -7.89 20.93
N ASP A 87 19.14 -8.62 21.68
CA ASP A 87 19.33 -10.06 21.46
C ASP A 87 18.00 -10.81 21.65
N ASP A 88 17.17 -10.40 22.61
CA ASP A 88 15.86 -11.01 22.87
C ASP A 88 14.95 -10.93 21.63
N TYR A 89 14.91 -9.78 20.95
CA TYR A 89 14.12 -9.60 19.73
C TYR A 89 14.66 -10.47 18.58
N PHE A 90 15.99 -10.57 18.46
CA PHE A 90 16.61 -11.46 17.49
C PHE A 90 16.31 -12.94 17.79
N GLN A 91 16.39 -13.37 19.05
CA GLN A 91 16.05 -14.74 19.43
C GLN A 91 14.58 -15.07 19.19
N ASP A 92 13.66 -14.17 19.54
CA ASP A 92 12.22 -14.31 19.24
C ASP A 92 11.98 -14.51 17.74
N TYR A 93 12.64 -13.71 16.89
CA TYR A 93 12.60 -13.90 15.44
C TYR A 93 13.13 -15.28 15.03
N MET A 94 14.32 -15.67 15.50
CA MET A 94 14.93 -16.96 15.15
C MET A 94 14.10 -18.17 15.60
N GLU A 95 13.52 -18.10 16.80
CA GLU A 95 12.62 -19.14 17.33
C GLU A 95 11.36 -19.24 16.48
N SER A 96 10.74 -18.11 16.11
CA SER A 96 9.55 -18.10 15.25
C SER A 96 9.82 -18.79 13.91
N LYS A 97 10.97 -18.51 13.26
CA LYS A 97 11.34 -19.14 11.98
C LYS A 97 11.72 -20.60 12.13
N THR A 98 12.31 -20.99 13.25
CA THR A 98 12.59 -22.40 13.55
C THR A 98 11.30 -23.21 13.71
N GLN A 99 10.28 -22.63 14.35
CA GLN A 99 8.97 -23.29 14.51
C GLN A 99 8.18 -23.38 13.20
N GLU A 100 8.28 -22.37 12.33
CA GLU A 100 7.66 -22.39 11.00
C GLU A 100 8.20 -23.53 10.12
N GLY A 101 9.51 -23.82 10.20
CA GLY A 101 10.18 -24.81 9.36
C GLY A 101 10.16 -24.43 7.86
N ILE A 102 10.38 -25.42 6.99
CA ILE A 102 10.33 -25.20 5.54
C ILE A 102 8.88 -25.01 5.10
N GLN A 103 8.59 -23.83 4.54
CA GLN A 103 7.27 -23.53 4.02
C GLN A 103 7.08 -24.11 2.61
N TRP A 104 6.57 -25.33 2.52
CA TRP A 104 6.33 -26.00 1.25
C TRP A 104 5.26 -25.29 0.41
N PRO A 105 5.50 -25.02 -0.89
CA PRO A 105 4.48 -24.46 -1.76
C PRO A 105 3.26 -25.39 -1.82
N VAL A 106 2.06 -24.81 -1.79
CA VAL A 106 0.78 -25.55 -1.70
C VAL A 106 0.63 -26.59 -2.82
N TYR A 107 1.18 -26.31 -4.00
CA TYR A 107 1.10 -27.19 -5.16
C TYR A 107 2.05 -28.39 -5.10
N VAL A 108 3.03 -28.44 -4.19
CA VAL A 108 3.93 -29.58 -4.05
C VAL A 108 3.21 -30.69 -3.27
N PRO A 109 2.97 -31.87 -3.88
CA PRO A 109 2.31 -32.99 -3.22
C PRO A 109 3.09 -33.46 -1.99
N GLN A 110 2.39 -33.91 -0.94
CA GLN A 110 3.01 -34.27 0.34
C GLN A 110 4.11 -35.33 0.20
N GLU A 111 3.92 -36.30 -0.69
CA GLU A 111 4.87 -37.37 -0.98
C GLU A 111 6.14 -36.91 -1.71
N LYS A 112 6.14 -35.69 -2.28
CA LYS A 112 7.30 -35.07 -2.94
C LYS A 112 7.97 -34.00 -2.06
N ARG A 113 7.51 -33.81 -0.82
CA ARG A 113 8.08 -32.85 0.14
C ARG A 113 9.29 -33.46 0.84
N THR A 114 10.40 -33.60 0.12
CA THR A 114 11.66 -34.16 0.63
C THR A 114 12.74 -33.08 0.71
N GLU A 115 13.48 -33.00 1.82
CA GLU A 115 14.57 -32.02 1.99
C GLU A 115 15.86 -32.47 1.29
N ASP A 116 15.73 -32.79 0.00
CA ASP A 116 16.80 -33.25 -0.90
C ASP A 116 16.63 -32.63 -2.30
N GLU A 117 17.48 -33.02 -3.24
CA GLU A 117 17.42 -32.51 -4.62
C GLU A 117 16.10 -32.85 -5.32
N ALA A 118 15.46 -33.98 -5.00
CA ALA A 118 14.17 -34.35 -5.59
C ALA A 118 13.05 -33.42 -5.13
N GLY A 119 13.09 -32.95 -3.88
CA GLY A 119 12.15 -31.95 -3.38
C GLY A 119 12.40 -30.56 -3.97
N ILE A 120 13.65 -30.17 -4.20
CA ILE A 120 13.98 -28.95 -4.95
C ILE A 120 13.38 -29.00 -6.36
N ASP A 121 13.58 -30.11 -7.07
CA ASP A 121 13.04 -30.28 -8.42
C ASP A 121 11.50 -30.26 -8.43
N ALA A 122 10.86 -30.85 -7.41
CA ALA A 122 9.41 -30.79 -7.24
C ALA A 122 8.90 -29.36 -7.00
N ILE A 123 9.63 -28.56 -6.22
CA ILE A 123 9.33 -27.14 -5.98
C ILE A 123 9.43 -26.33 -7.27
N LEU A 124 10.48 -26.54 -8.07
CA LEU A 124 10.79 -25.73 -9.25
C LEU A 124 10.05 -26.17 -10.54
N SER A 125 9.36 -27.32 -10.48
CA SER A 125 8.69 -27.95 -11.63
C SER A 125 7.77 -26.99 -12.40
N PRO A 126 7.91 -26.92 -13.75
CA PRO A 126 7.11 -26.03 -14.59
C PRO A 126 5.64 -26.44 -14.74
N GLU A 127 5.27 -27.68 -14.39
CA GLU A 127 3.89 -28.20 -14.52
C GLU A 127 2.86 -27.48 -13.62
N HIS A 128 3.32 -26.59 -12.73
CA HIS A 128 2.50 -25.94 -11.72
C HIS A 128 2.43 -24.41 -11.90
N SER A 129 2.64 -23.91 -13.12
CA SER A 129 2.45 -22.50 -13.49
C SER A 129 0.95 -22.10 -13.47
N ARG A 130 0.37 -22.06 -12.26
CA ARG A 130 -0.94 -21.45 -11.97
C ARG A 130 -0.76 -19.97 -11.57
N PRO A 131 -1.84 -19.15 -11.55
CA PRO A 131 -1.74 -17.70 -11.36
C PRO A 131 -0.91 -17.31 -10.13
N GLY A 132 -0.19 -16.19 -10.24
CA GLY A 132 0.93 -15.78 -9.38
C GLY A 132 0.70 -15.63 -7.88
N TYR A 133 -0.49 -15.95 -7.37
CA TYR A 133 -0.85 -16.00 -5.94
C TYR A 133 -0.39 -17.29 -5.23
N TYR A 134 -0.08 -18.38 -5.96
CA TYR A 134 0.28 -19.70 -5.36
C TYR A 134 1.75 -20.11 -5.51
N THR A 135 2.58 -19.36 -6.26
CA THR A 135 3.98 -19.72 -6.60
C THR A 135 5.05 -19.03 -5.75
N THR A 136 4.71 -18.64 -4.53
CA THR A 136 5.25 -17.43 -3.90
C THR A 136 6.35 -17.69 -2.88
N LEU A 137 6.34 -18.91 -2.35
CA LEU A 137 7.30 -19.44 -1.39
C LEU A 137 8.36 -20.32 -2.06
N ALA A 138 8.11 -20.75 -3.31
CA ALA A 138 8.92 -21.75 -3.99
C ALA A 138 10.41 -21.42 -4.07
N PRO A 139 10.83 -20.20 -4.46
CA PRO A 139 12.26 -19.91 -4.54
C PRO A 139 12.93 -19.84 -3.15
N ARG A 140 12.22 -19.38 -2.11
CA ARG A 140 12.72 -19.38 -0.72
C ARG A 140 12.98 -20.81 -0.25
N SER A 141 11.97 -21.67 -0.32
CA SER A 141 12.06 -23.05 0.18
C SER A 141 13.11 -23.87 -0.57
N ALA A 142 13.23 -23.66 -1.90
CA ALA A 142 14.29 -24.28 -2.69
C ALA A 142 15.68 -23.82 -2.23
N LEU A 143 15.89 -22.51 -1.99
CA LEU A 143 17.16 -21.98 -1.48
C LEU A 143 17.49 -22.54 -0.10
N GLU A 144 16.52 -22.61 0.82
CA GLU A 144 16.73 -23.15 2.17
C GLU A 144 17.23 -24.60 2.13
N ILE A 145 16.60 -25.45 1.32
CA ILE A 145 17.02 -26.86 1.14
C ILE A 145 18.41 -26.92 0.49
N ALA A 146 18.65 -26.15 -0.57
CA ALA A 146 19.93 -26.17 -1.28
C ALA A 146 21.10 -25.71 -0.40
N ILE A 147 20.91 -24.67 0.41
CA ILE A 147 21.91 -24.19 1.37
C ILE A 147 22.21 -25.27 2.41
N ASP A 148 21.18 -25.88 3.00
CA ASP A 148 21.35 -26.94 4.00
C ASP A 148 22.09 -28.17 3.42
N LEU A 149 21.78 -28.56 2.18
CA LEU A 149 22.49 -29.62 1.48
C LEU A 149 23.96 -29.26 1.20
N ALA A 150 24.25 -28.03 0.77
CA ALA A 150 25.61 -27.55 0.54
C ALA A 150 26.43 -27.59 1.85
N GLU A 151 25.85 -27.10 2.96
CA GLU A 151 26.46 -27.14 4.29
C GLU A 151 26.74 -28.58 4.76
N LYS A 152 25.77 -29.49 4.60
CA LYS A 152 25.94 -30.93 4.93
C LYS A 152 27.03 -31.61 4.10
N ARG A 153 27.30 -31.13 2.88
CA ARG A 153 28.38 -31.58 2.00
C ARG A 153 29.73 -30.92 2.34
N GLY A 154 29.75 -29.91 3.20
CA GLY A 154 30.94 -29.11 3.50
C GLY A 154 31.30 -28.10 2.40
N ASN A 155 30.37 -27.80 1.50
CA ASN A 155 30.53 -26.79 0.46
C ASN A 155 30.17 -25.40 1.00
N ASP A 156 30.76 -24.36 0.42
CA ASP A 156 30.32 -22.98 0.64
C ASP A 156 29.01 -22.74 -0.14
N PRO A 157 27.88 -22.46 0.54
CA PRO A 157 26.59 -22.25 -0.12
C PRO A 157 26.60 -21.10 -1.14
N ILE A 158 27.47 -20.11 -0.97
CA ILE A 158 27.56 -18.97 -1.91
C ILE A 158 28.03 -19.43 -3.29
N ASN A 159 28.84 -20.50 -3.36
CA ASN A 159 29.44 -20.99 -4.60
C ASN A 159 28.88 -22.35 -5.04
N ASP A 160 27.92 -22.92 -4.31
CA ASP A 160 27.32 -24.21 -4.63
C ASP A 160 26.49 -24.16 -5.92
N GLU A 161 26.67 -25.15 -6.79
CA GLU A 161 26.06 -25.21 -8.13
C GLU A 161 24.53 -25.16 -8.06
N LYS A 162 23.92 -25.87 -7.10
CA LYS A 162 22.46 -25.93 -6.98
C LYS A 162 21.91 -24.61 -6.46
N VAL A 163 22.62 -23.95 -5.54
CA VAL A 163 22.25 -22.59 -5.08
C VAL A 163 22.31 -21.60 -6.24
N GLN A 164 23.38 -21.63 -7.04
CA GLN A 164 23.52 -20.76 -8.22
C GLN A 164 22.43 -21.02 -9.28
N GLU A 165 22.05 -22.28 -9.51
CA GLU A 165 20.94 -22.66 -10.37
C GLU A 165 19.64 -21.98 -9.92
N ILE A 166 19.32 -22.06 -8.62
CA ILE A 166 18.09 -21.47 -8.06
C ILE A 166 18.10 -19.94 -8.14
N LEU A 167 19.24 -19.30 -7.87
CA LEU A 167 19.38 -17.85 -8.08
C LEU A 167 19.12 -17.47 -9.55
N GLY A 168 19.59 -18.27 -10.50
CA GLY A 168 19.29 -18.11 -11.92
C GLY A 168 17.80 -18.24 -12.25
N VAL A 169 17.06 -19.11 -11.56
CA VAL A 169 15.59 -19.21 -11.67
C VAL A 169 14.91 -17.96 -11.13
N ILE A 170 15.37 -17.44 -9.98
CA ILE A 170 14.85 -16.18 -9.40
C ILE A 170 15.03 -15.04 -10.40
N VAL A 171 16.23 -14.87 -10.96
CA VAL A 171 16.52 -13.83 -11.96
C VAL A 171 15.59 -13.94 -13.17
N LYS A 172 15.36 -15.15 -13.70
CA LYS A 172 14.50 -15.37 -14.87
C LYS A 172 13.01 -15.13 -14.61
N ARG A 173 12.56 -15.31 -13.37
CA ARG A 173 11.13 -15.22 -12.99
C ARG A 173 10.81 -13.94 -12.21
N PHE A 174 11.77 -13.03 -12.05
CA PHE A 174 11.56 -11.79 -11.31
C PHE A 174 10.57 -10.87 -12.03
N SER A 175 9.66 -10.25 -11.27
CA SER A 175 8.69 -9.28 -11.76
C SER A 175 8.54 -8.14 -10.75
N PRO A 176 8.57 -6.86 -11.19
CA PRO A 176 8.65 -5.66 -10.34
C PRO A 176 7.44 -5.46 -9.41
N HIS A 177 6.30 -6.06 -9.75
CA HIS A 177 5.00 -5.67 -9.20
C HIS A 177 4.59 -6.46 -7.95
N TYR A 178 5.48 -7.28 -7.38
CA TYR A 178 5.14 -8.19 -6.29
C TYR A 178 6.07 -8.05 -5.08
N THR A 179 5.96 -6.94 -4.34
CA THR A 179 6.75 -6.61 -3.12
C THR A 179 6.70 -7.69 -2.04
N TRP A 180 5.59 -8.40 -1.91
CA TRP A 180 5.42 -9.52 -0.98
C TRP A 180 6.29 -10.74 -1.32
N ARG A 181 6.73 -10.88 -2.58
CA ARG A 181 7.72 -11.91 -2.96
C ARG A 181 9.13 -11.56 -2.46
N ASP A 182 9.46 -10.26 -2.43
CA ASP A 182 10.74 -9.79 -1.90
C ASP A 182 10.83 -10.08 -0.40
N LEU A 183 9.74 -9.83 0.34
CA LEU A 183 9.61 -10.19 1.75
C LEU A 183 9.79 -11.69 1.99
N ASN A 184 9.12 -12.55 1.20
CA ASN A 184 9.23 -14.00 1.36
C ASN A 184 10.68 -14.51 1.23
N LEU A 185 11.47 -13.95 0.32
CA LEU A 185 12.88 -14.32 0.14
C LEU A 185 13.75 -13.85 1.31
N ILE A 186 13.55 -12.61 1.76
CA ILE A 186 14.32 -12.00 2.85
C ILE A 186 14.04 -12.67 4.20
N ASP A 187 12.79 -13.08 4.43
CA ASP A 187 12.26 -13.65 5.68
C ASP A 187 12.76 -15.08 5.96
N SER A 188 13.99 -15.40 5.58
CA SER A 188 14.67 -16.66 5.88
C SER A 188 16.06 -16.39 6.46
N PRO A 189 16.29 -16.65 7.77
CA PRO A 189 17.60 -16.46 8.36
C PRO A 189 18.68 -17.33 7.71
N ARG A 190 18.32 -18.51 7.20
CA ARG A 190 19.26 -19.42 6.49
C ARG A 190 19.76 -18.81 5.18
N CYS A 191 18.91 -18.05 4.48
CA CYS A 191 19.29 -17.38 3.23
C CYS A 191 20.06 -16.06 3.47
N ALA A 192 20.04 -15.50 4.69
CA ALA A 192 20.62 -14.20 4.95
C ALA A 192 22.12 -14.08 4.57
N PRO A 193 23.02 -15.03 4.91
CA PRO A 193 24.42 -14.96 4.49
C PRO A 193 24.60 -14.91 2.97
N LEU A 194 23.77 -15.64 2.23
CA LEU A 194 23.80 -15.66 0.76
C LEU A 194 23.50 -14.28 0.18
N PHE A 195 22.45 -13.60 0.68
CA PHE A 195 22.06 -12.27 0.22
C PHE A 195 23.00 -11.17 0.69
N ILE A 196 23.51 -11.24 1.94
CA ILE A 196 24.55 -10.33 2.45
C ILE A 196 25.78 -10.35 1.53
N SER A 197 26.15 -11.52 1.00
CA SER A 197 27.28 -11.65 0.09
C SER A 197 27.08 -10.95 -1.27
N GLY A 198 25.86 -10.53 -1.62
CA GLY A 198 25.52 -10.01 -2.95
C GLY A 198 25.45 -11.07 -4.04
N ALA A 199 25.25 -12.35 -3.69
CA ALA A 199 25.17 -13.44 -4.67
C ALA A 199 24.08 -13.22 -5.73
N LEU A 200 22.92 -12.71 -5.33
CA LEU A 200 21.83 -12.40 -6.27
C LEU A 200 22.20 -11.24 -7.20
N ALA A 201 22.89 -10.20 -6.72
CA ALA A 201 23.36 -9.11 -7.57
C ALA A 201 24.32 -9.59 -8.66
N ARG A 202 25.22 -10.53 -8.32
CA ARG A 202 26.09 -11.21 -9.30
C ARG A 202 25.29 -12.03 -10.31
N ALA A 203 24.25 -12.75 -9.87
CA ALA A 203 23.36 -13.48 -10.77
C ALA A 203 22.62 -12.54 -11.76
N PHE A 204 22.29 -11.33 -11.33
CA PHE A 204 21.73 -10.26 -12.19
C PHE A 204 22.77 -9.58 -13.10
N ASN A 205 24.06 -9.90 -12.99
CA ASN A 205 25.17 -9.16 -13.61
C ASN A 205 25.15 -7.65 -13.27
N ALA A 206 24.69 -7.28 -12.07
CA ALA A 206 24.67 -5.91 -11.61
C ALA A 206 25.98 -5.55 -10.90
N THR A 207 26.57 -4.40 -11.26
CA THR A 207 27.79 -3.91 -10.60
C THR A 207 27.47 -3.12 -9.33
N ASP A 208 28.43 -3.08 -8.40
CA ASP A 208 28.38 -2.26 -7.18
C ASP A 208 28.09 -0.80 -7.50
N GLN A 209 28.86 -0.21 -8.42
CA GLN A 209 28.68 1.18 -8.83
C GLN A 209 27.28 1.48 -9.38
N GLN A 210 26.69 0.56 -10.16
CA GLN A 210 25.33 0.75 -10.68
C GLN A 210 24.30 0.73 -9.56
N LEU A 211 24.41 -0.25 -8.66
CA LEU A 211 23.47 -0.40 -7.55
C LEU A 211 23.57 0.75 -6.55
N ASP A 212 24.77 1.21 -6.23
CA ASP A 212 24.99 2.33 -5.31
C ASP A 212 24.50 3.66 -5.93
N SER A 213 24.78 3.88 -7.22
CA SER A 213 24.26 5.06 -7.92
C SER A 213 22.73 5.04 -8.01
N HIS A 214 22.11 3.88 -8.13
CA HIS A 214 20.67 3.74 -8.19
C HIS A 214 20.05 3.96 -6.81
N ALA A 215 20.62 3.34 -5.76
CA ALA A 215 20.22 3.53 -4.37
C ALA A 215 20.18 5.01 -3.99
N LYS A 216 21.23 5.76 -4.33
CA LYS A 216 21.31 7.20 -4.04
C LYS A 216 20.15 7.99 -4.68
N LYS A 217 19.84 7.74 -5.95
CA LYS A 217 18.75 8.44 -6.65
C LYS A 217 17.38 8.14 -6.05
N LEU A 218 17.14 6.87 -5.71
CA LEU A 218 15.88 6.46 -5.10
C LEU A 218 15.76 7.01 -3.68
N LEU A 219 16.85 7.01 -2.90
CA LEU A 219 16.87 7.58 -1.57
C LEU A 219 16.59 9.09 -1.61
N GLU A 220 17.19 9.83 -2.55
CA GLU A 220 16.91 11.25 -2.76
C GLU A 220 15.42 11.50 -3.08
N ALA A 221 14.83 10.70 -3.97
CA ALA A 221 13.41 10.80 -4.31
C ALA A 221 12.49 10.42 -3.14
N SER A 222 12.83 9.37 -2.41
CA SER A 222 12.13 8.95 -1.19
C SER A 222 12.21 10.05 -0.13
N GLN A 223 13.38 10.62 0.12
CA GLN A 223 13.54 11.75 1.05
C GLN A 223 12.67 12.93 0.62
N GLN A 224 12.75 13.33 -0.65
CA GLN A 224 11.97 14.44 -1.16
C GLN A 224 10.47 14.20 -0.91
N ARG A 225 9.94 13.05 -1.31
CA ARG A 225 8.51 12.76 -1.15
C ARG A 225 8.11 12.56 0.31
N TYR A 226 8.96 11.96 1.14
CA TYR A 226 8.66 11.69 2.55
C TYR A 226 8.58 12.96 3.40
N TRP A 227 9.27 14.02 2.99
CA TRP A 227 9.29 15.32 3.68
C TRP A 227 8.46 16.40 3.01
N GLN A 228 8.06 16.24 1.75
CA GLN A 228 7.24 17.21 1.02
C GLN A 228 5.83 16.66 0.77
N SER A 229 4.84 17.54 0.83
CA SER A 229 3.45 17.20 0.50
C SER A 229 3.33 16.76 -0.97
N PHE A 230 2.44 15.80 -1.21
CA PHE A 230 2.08 15.43 -2.57
C PHE A 230 1.38 16.60 -3.27
N SER A 231 1.85 16.92 -4.47
CA SER A 231 1.23 17.91 -5.34
C SER A 231 1.17 17.32 -6.75
N PRO A 232 0.09 16.59 -7.09
CA PRO A 232 -0.05 16.06 -8.42
C PRO A 232 -0.22 17.23 -9.40
N SER A 233 0.37 17.10 -10.59
CA SER A 233 0.07 18.01 -11.71
C SER A 233 -1.30 17.66 -12.29
N LEU A 234 -2.36 17.88 -11.51
CA LEU A 234 -3.75 17.72 -11.91
C LEU A 234 -4.40 19.09 -12.07
N PRO A 235 -5.48 19.18 -12.87
CA PRO A 235 -6.29 20.37 -12.93
C PRO A 235 -6.89 20.76 -11.58
N ASP A 236 -7.10 22.05 -11.39
CA ASP A 236 -7.65 22.61 -10.15
C ASP A 236 -9.17 22.73 -10.15
N THR A 237 -9.84 22.58 -11.29
CA THR A 237 -11.30 22.77 -11.37
C THR A 237 -12.04 21.44 -11.58
N ILE A 238 -13.26 21.36 -11.05
CA ILE A 238 -14.12 20.18 -11.23
C ILE A 238 -14.34 19.84 -12.72
N PRO A 239 -14.66 20.79 -13.62
CA PRO A 239 -14.83 20.48 -15.05
C PRO A 239 -13.59 19.84 -15.68
N GLU A 240 -12.40 20.36 -15.38
CA GLU A 240 -11.15 19.84 -15.94
C GLU A 240 -10.79 18.47 -15.35
N LEU A 241 -11.02 18.24 -14.06
CA LEU A 241 -10.85 16.93 -13.44
C LEU A 241 -11.78 15.88 -14.06
N LEU A 242 -13.06 16.22 -14.28
CA LEU A 242 -14.01 15.33 -14.97
C LEU A 242 -13.55 15.03 -16.40
N GLN A 243 -12.96 16.01 -17.09
CA GLN A 243 -12.46 15.81 -18.45
C GLN A 243 -11.29 14.84 -18.47
N GLU A 244 -10.35 14.95 -17.53
CA GLU A 244 -9.27 13.96 -17.37
C GLU A 244 -9.83 12.57 -17.05
N CYS A 245 -10.79 12.45 -16.12
CA CYS A 245 -11.44 11.18 -15.82
C CYS A 245 -12.11 10.56 -17.05
N ASN A 246 -12.85 11.37 -17.82
CA ASN A 246 -13.51 10.95 -19.05
C ASN A 246 -12.49 10.45 -20.07
N ASN A 247 -11.48 11.25 -20.40
CA ASN A 247 -10.47 10.90 -21.39
C ASN A 247 -9.72 9.63 -20.97
N ALA A 248 -9.23 9.58 -19.73
CA ALA A 248 -8.47 8.45 -19.23
C ALA A 248 -9.28 7.13 -19.15
N SER A 249 -10.61 7.21 -19.05
CA SER A 249 -11.49 6.03 -19.01
C SER A 249 -11.96 5.62 -20.41
N VAL A 250 -12.33 6.59 -21.26
CA VAL A 250 -12.83 6.35 -22.62
C VAL A 250 -11.70 5.99 -23.58
N ASP A 251 -10.49 6.50 -23.40
CA ASP A 251 -9.35 6.21 -24.29
C ASP A 251 -8.71 4.84 -24.02
N ARG A 252 -9.27 4.03 -23.12
CA ARG A 252 -8.78 2.67 -22.78
C ARG A 252 -8.90 1.71 -23.95
N SER A 253 -8.01 0.70 -24.00
CA SER A 253 -8.02 -0.32 -25.05
C SER A 253 -9.36 -1.07 -25.10
N ASP A 254 -9.81 -1.38 -26.31
CA ASP A 254 -11.11 -2.04 -26.52
C ASP A 254 -11.14 -3.46 -25.93
N ASP A 255 -9.98 -4.12 -25.84
CA ASP A 255 -9.83 -5.48 -25.29
C ASP A 255 -10.35 -5.60 -23.85
N ARG A 256 -10.19 -4.56 -23.02
CA ARG A 256 -10.69 -4.55 -21.63
C ARG A 256 -12.22 -4.56 -21.55
N TRP A 257 -12.86 -3.80 -22.43
CA TRP A 257 -14.33 -3.75 -22.51
C TRP A 257 -14.90 -5.07 -23.04
N VAL A 258 -14.19 -5.69 -24.00
CA VAL A 258 -14.49 -7.04 -24.48
C VAL A 258 -14.34 -8.09 -23.38
N GLU A 259 -13.28 -8.04 -22.56
CA GLU A 259 -13.08 -8.94 -21.40
C GLU A 259 -14.23 -8.83 -20.39
N MET A 260 -14.78 -7.63 -20.22
CA MET A 260 -15.91 -7.36 -19.32
C MET A 260 -17.28 -7.70 -19.92
N ASP A 261 -17.37 -8.01 -21.22
CA ASP A 261 -18.64 -8.14 -21.97
C ASP A 261 -19.53 -6.87 -21.88
N GLU A 262 -18.89 -5.69 -21.87
CA GLU A 262 -19.58 -4.39 -21.79
C GLU A 262 -19.28 -3.51 -23.01
N GLU A 263 -20.25 -2.68 -23.41
CA GLU A 263 -20.05 -1.70 -24.49
C GLU A 263 -19.23 -0.51 -23.97
N LYS A 264 -18.12 -0.24 -24.64
CA LYS A 264 -17.25 0.90 -24.32
C LYS A 264 -18.03 2.22 -24.41
N PRO A 265 -18.07 3.02 -23.34
CA PRO A 265 -18.79 4.29 -23.36
C PRO A 265 -18.07 5.30 -24.27
N MET A 266 -18.83 6.01 -25.11
CA MET A 266 -18.30 7.15 -25.88
C MET A 266 -18.03 8.38 -25.00
N SER A 267 -18.71 8.46 -23.86
CA SER A 267 -18.59 9.54 -22.88
C SER A 267 -19.15 9.09 -21.55
N LEU A 268 -18.52 9.49 -20.45
CA LEU A 268 -19.03 9.29 -19.10
C LEU A 268 -20.06 10.36 -18.71
N TYR A 269 -20.10 11.49 -19.41
CA TYR A 269 -20.97 12.62 -19.09
C TYR A 269 -22.46 12.30 -19.29
N LYS A 270 -23.27 12.90 -18.43
CA LYS A 270 -24.73 13.04 -18.55
C LYS A 270 -25.08 14.51 -18.73
N LEU A 271 -26.35 14.80 -19.02
CA LEU A 271 -26.81 16.17 -19.07
C LEU A 271 -26.60 16.85 -17.71
N PRO A 272 -26.12 18.11 -17.66
CA PRO A 272 -25.98 18.85 -16.41
C PRO A 272 -27.28 18.95 -15.62
N ALA A 273 -27.16 19.01 -14.29
CA ALA A 273 -28.28 19.34 -13.41
C ALA A 273 -28.58 20.84 -13.50
N THR A 274 -29.85 21.20 -13.46
CA THR A 274 -30.26 22.61 -13.33
C THR A 274 -30.12 23.09 -11.88
N GLU A 275 -30.07 24.40 -11.64
CA GLU A 275 -30.12 24.92 -10.26
C GLU A 275 -31.43 24.54 -9.53
N GLU A 276 -32.52 24.31 -10.26
CA GLU A 276 -33.77 23.80 -9.70
C GLU A 276 -33.62 22.35 -9.23
N ASP A 277 -32.95 21.49 -10.01
CA ASP A 277 -32.65 20.11 -9.62
C ASP A 277 -31.79 20.05 -8.35
N ILE A 278 -30.74 20.88 -8.29
CA ILE A 278 -29.85 20.97 -7.13
C ILE A 278 -30.62 21.51 -5.91
N SER A 279 -31.43 22.55 -6.08
CA SER A 279 -32.25 23.10 -4.99
C SER A 279 -33.28 22.09 -4.48
N ASN A 280 -33.90 21.32 -5.38
CA ASN A 280 -34.85 20.28 -5.02
C ASN A 280 -34.16 19.11 -4.30
N LEU A 281 -32.94 18.75 -4.71
CA LEU A 281 -32.11 17.77 -4.00
C LEU A 281 -31.77 18.25 -2.58
N GLU A 282 -31.26 19.47 -2.41
CA GLU A 282 -30.94 20.04 -1.09
C GLU A 282 -32.17 20.10 -0.18
N LYS A 283 -33.33 20.49 -0.72
CA LYS A 283 -34.61 20.46 0.02
C LYS A 283 -35.02 19.04 0.42
N ARG A 284 -34.85 18.06 -0.48
CA ARG A 284 -35.18 16.66 -0.21
C ARG A 284 -34.28 16.05 0.86
N LEU A 285 -33.00 16.38 0.83
CA LEU A 285 -32.01 15.94 1.81
C LEU A 285 -32.05 16.75 3.11
N ASP A 286 -32.78 17.87 3.14
CA ASP A 286 -32.81 18.84 4.26
C ASP A 286 -31.41 19.28 4.68
N THR A 287 -30.55 19.58 3.70
CA THR A 287 -29.16 20.00 3.94
C THR A 287 -28.63 20.84 2.78
N THR A 288 -27.49 21.51 3.00
CA THR A 288 -26.76 22.24 1.96
C THR A 288 -25.57 21.39 1.52
N LEU A 289 -25.55 21.01 0.24
CA LEU A 289 -24.49 20.18 -0.31
C LEU A 289 -23.18 20.97 -0.43
N PRO A 290 -22.01 20.29 -0.35
CA PRO A 290 -20.73 20.95 -0.51
C PRO A 290 -20.58 21.54 -1.91
N GLU A 291 -19.92 22.70 -2.00
CA GLU A 291 -19.91 23.48 -3.25
C GLU A 291 -19.14 22.79 -4.38
N ASP A 292 -18.11 22.00 -4.05
CA ASP A 292 -17.38 21.21 -5.04
C ASP A 292 -18.25 20.11 -5.66
N PHE A 293 -19.13 19.48 -4.88
CA PHE A 293 -20.09 18.51 -5.40
C PHE A 293 -21.20 19.17 -6.24
N LYS A 294 -21.70 20.35 -5.83
CA LYS A 294 -22.64 21.12 -6.67
C LYS A 294 -22.00 21.59 -7.97
N ALA A 295 -20.73 21.99 -7.95
CA ALA A 295 -19.98 22.29 -9.16
C ALA A 295 -19.88 21.08 -10.10
N PHE A 296 -19.80 19.86 -9.57
CA PHE A 296 -19.90 18.63 -10.37
C PHE A 296 -21.29 18.47 -11.01
N LEU A 297 -22.37 18.61 -10.23
CA LEU A 297 -23.73 18.47 -10.74
C LEU A 297 -24.06 19.47 -11.86
N ARG A 298 -23.52 20.69 -11.79
CA ARG A 298 -23.62 21.71 -12.85
C ARG A 298 -22.88 21.37 -14.14
N VAL A 299 -21.96 20.40 -14.09
CA VAL A 299 -21.27 19.88 -15.27
C VAL A 299 -21.94 18.60 -15.76
N SER A 300 -22.40 17.73 -14.85
CA SER A 300 -22.99 16.44 -15.20
C SER A 300 -23.94 15.95 -14.10
N ASN A 301 -25.20 15.66 -14.43
CA ASN A 301 -26.15 15.06 -13.50
C ASN A 301 -25.95 13.54 -13.42
N GLY A 302 -24.96 13.13 -12.65
CA GLY A 302 -24.42 11.76 -12.65
C GLY A 302 -23.29 11.60 -13.66
N PHE A 303 -22.50 10.53 -13.53
CA PHE A 303 -21.32 10.28 -14.36
C PHE A 303 -21.05 8.78 -14.46
N GLY A 304 -20.56 8.31 -15.60
CA GLY A 304 -20.16 6.92 -15.77
C GLY A 304 -19.01 6.53 -14.83
N GLY A 305 -18.77 5.22 -14.72
CA GLY A 305 -17.71 4.67 -13.88
C GLY A 305 -16.33 5.15 -14.32
N ILE A 306 -15.56 5.72 -13.39
CA ILE A 306 -14.19 6.18 -13.64
C ILE A 306 -13.25 4.99 -13.53
N TRP A 307 -12.35 4.79 -14.50
CA TRP A 307 -11.40 3.70 -14.48
C TRP A 307 -10.47 3.79 -13.26
N ASN A 308 -10.44 2.76 -12.40
CA ASN A 308 -9.63 2.78 -11.17
C ASN A 308 -8.23 2.13 -11.34
N GLY A 309 -7.95 1.58 -12.53
CA GLY A 309 -6.74 0.81 -12.84
C GLY A 309 -7.04 -0.63 -13.25
N TYR A 310 -8.13 -1.21 -12.74
CA TYR A 310 -8.52 -2.60 -12.99
C TYR A 310 -9.88 -2.72 -13.69
N PHE A 311 -10.84 -1.89 -13.27
CA PHE A 311 -12.20 -1.85 -13.80
C PHE A 311 -12.79 -0.43 -13.65
N PRO A 312 -13.91 -0.11 -14.30
CA PRO A 312 -14.66 1.12 -14.05
C PRO A 312 -15.24 1.08 -12.63
N GLY A 313 -14.92 2.09 -11.81
CA GLY A 313 -15.50 2.25 -10.48
C GLY A 313 -17.01 2.56 -10.51
N PRO A 314 -17.65 2.73 -9.34
CA PRO A 314 -19.09 2.96 -9.27
C PRO A 314 -19.47 4.26 -9.99
N PRO A 315 -20.53 4.26 -10.84
CA PRO A 315 -20.98 5.47 -11.51
C PRO A 315 -21.57 6.45 -10.49
N LEU A 316 -21.31 7.74 -10.69
CA LEU A 316 -21.88 8.80 -9.86
C LEU A 316 -23.38 8.95 -10.17
N HIS A 317 -24.18 8.99 -9.11
CA HIS A 317 -25.63 9.07 -9.17
C HIS A 317 -26.13 10.42 -9.71
N PRO A 318 -27.21 10.42 -10.51
CA PRO A 318 -27.96 11.64 -10.78
C PRO A 318 -28.70 12.12 -9.52
N THR A 319 -29.10 13.40 -9.50
CA THR A 319 -29.83 14.07 -8.41
C THR A 319 -31.06 13.32 -7.92
N GLU A 320 -31.72 12.55 -8.78
CA GLU A 320 -32.89 11.73 -8.43
C GLU A 320 -32.58 10.47 -7.63
N LYS A 321 -31.34 9.95 -7.71
CA LYS A 321 -30.89 8.72 -7.02
C LYS A 321 -30.06 8.98 -5.77
N ILE A 322 -29.52 10.20 -5.62
CA ILE A 322 -28.77 10.59 -4.42
C ILE A 322 -29.72 10.61 -3.22
N ASP A 323 -29.39 9.87 -2.16
CA ASP A 323 -30.19 9.85 -0.94
C ASP A 323 -29.32 9.60 0.30
N TRP A 324 -29.93 9.77 1.47
CA TRP A 324 -29.36 9.36 2.73
C TRP A 324 -29.37 7.84 2.87
N ILE A 325 -28.24 7.29 3.29
CA ILE A 325 -28.13 5.90 3.75
C ILE A 325 -27.63 5.86 5.20
N ASN A 326 -27.79 4.71 5.85
CA ASN A 326 -27.37 4.50 7.24
C ASN A 326 -26.44 3.27 7.37
N PRO A 327 -25.15 3.39 7.02
CA PRO A 327 -24.20 2.29 7.16
C PRO A 327 -23.97 1.89 8.62
N GLY A 328 -24.35 2.74 9.58
CA GLY A 328 -24.24 2.47 11.02
C GLY A 328 -25.03 1.28 11.52
N GLU A 329 -26.04 0.82 10.78
CA GLU A 329 -26.77 -0.42 11.10
C GLU A 329 -25.86 -1.65 11.08
N TYR A 330 -24.71 -1.54 10.41
CA TYR A 330 -23.67 -2.58 10.36
C TYR A 330 -22.50 -2.32 11.32
N GLU A 331 -22.64 -1.35 12.23
CA GLU A 331 -21.59 -0.92 13.17
C GLU A 331 -20.26 -0.56 12.48
N LEU A 332 -20.33 -0.09 11.23
CA LEU A 332 -19.14 0.25 10.44
C LEU A 332 -18.44 1.50 11.01
N THR A 333 -17.17 1.37 11.40
CA THR A 333 -16.38 2.50 11.89
C THR A 333 -15.99 3.45 10.75
N PHE A 334 -15.98 4.74 11.06
CA PHE A 334 -15.48 5.78 10.18
C PHE A 334 -14.07 6.15 10.64
N ASP A 335 -13.07 5.95 9.80
CA ASP A 335 -11.68 6.31 10.06
C ASP A 335 -11.22 7.32 9.01
N GLN A 336 -10.89 8.55 9.44
CA GLN A 336 -10.45 9.59 8.52
C GLN A 336 -8.93 9.58 8.30
N LEU A 337 -8.18 9.26 9.35
CA LEU A 337 -6.74 9.23 9.39
C LEU A 337 -6.27 7.79 9.61
N THR A 338 -5.26 7.37 8.87
CA THR A 338 -4.56 6.11 9.13
C THR A 338 -3.61 6.33 10.31
N LEU A 339 -3.92 5.73 11.46
CA LEU A 339 -3.10 5.79 12.67
C LEU A 339 -2.61 4.40 13.07
N PRO A 340 -1.40 4.28 13.64
CA PRO A 340 -0.95 3.03 14.27
C PRO A 340 -1.86 2.64 15.45
N TYR A 341 -2.01 1.34 15.66
CA TYR A 341 -2.84 0.78 16.73
C TYR A 341 -2.44 1.30 18.13
N GLU A 342 -1.15 1.54 18.33
CA GLU A 342 -0.56 2.05 19.57
C GLU A 342 -1.00 3.48 19.89
N VAL A 343 -1.39 4.26 18.87
CA VAL A 343 -1.95 5.62 19.04
C VAL A 343 -3.45 5.56 19.37
N MET A 344 -4.13 4.51 18.92
CA MET A 344 -5.56 4.28 19.13
C MET A 344 -5.88 3.53 20.43
N THR A 345 -4.85 3.04 21.13
CA THR A 345 -4.97 2.34 22.40
C THR A 345 -4.35 3.13 23.53
N HIS A 346 -5.07 3.22 24.65
CA HIS A 346 -4.54 3.82 25.87
C HIS A 346 -4.36 2.75 26.93
N LYS A 347 -3.13 2.61 27.42
CA LYS A 347 -2.81 1.72 28.54
C LYS A 347 -2.90 2.48 29.86
N ASP A 348 -3.88 2.13 30.68
CA ASP A 348 -3.97 2.63 32.04
C ASP A 348 -2.79 2.09 32.87
N ILE A 349 -1.98 3.00 33.42
CA ILE A 349 -0.73 2.66 34.12
C ILE A 349 -0.99 1.97 35.47
N GLU A 350 -2.12 2.27 36.12
CA GLU A 350 -2.45 1.75 37.46
C GLU A 350 -3.04 0.34 37.39
N THR A 351 -3.83 0.07 36.36
CA THR A 351 -4.58 -1.19 36.19
C THR A 351 -3.98 -2.10 35.14
N GLY A 352 -3.09 -1.58 34.28
CA GLY A 352 -2.51 -2.30 33.13
C GLY A 352 -3.52 -2.60 32.02
N LYS A 353 -4.77 -2.09 32.12
CA LYS A 353 -5.81 -2.30 31.12
C LYS A 353 -5.56 -1.44 29.90
N GLU A 354 -5.75 -2.04 28.74
CA GLU A 354 -5.71 -1.35 27.45
C GLU A 354 -7.13 -1.04 27.01
N ASP A 355 -7.44 0.25 26.95
CA ASP A 355 -8.72 0.74 26.46
C ASP A 355 -8.54 1.18 25.01
N PHE A 356 -9.21 0.46 24.10
CA PHE A 356 -9.30 0.85 22.70
C PHE A 356 -10.27 2.03 22.57
N ILE A 357 -9.77 3.16 22.07
CA ILE A 357 -10.59 4.33 21.83
C ILE A 357 -11.15 4.17 20.42
N GLY A 358 -12.27 3.44 20.32
CA GLY A 358 -12.90 3.17 19.03
C GLY A 358 -13.31 4.43 18.29
N SER A 359 -13.13 4.39 16.98
CA SER A 359 -13.56 5.46 16.08
C SER A 359 -15.08 5.58 16.05
N PRO A 360 -15.62 6.79 15.79
CA PRO A 360 -17.04 6.99 15.53
C PRO A 360 -17.55 6.00 14.49
N VAL A 361 -18.76 5.47 14.69
CA VAL A 361 -19.46 4.66 13.70
C VAL A 361 -20.08 5.57 12.65
N PHE A 362 -20.18 5.12 11.40
CA PHE A 362 -20.99 5.81 10.39
C PHE A 362 -22.42 5.93 10.89
N GLU A 363 -23.03 7.10 10.71
CA GLU A 363 -24.46 7.28 10.97
C GLU A 363 -25.14 7.52 9.64
N LYS A 364 -25.74 8.70 9.45
CA LYS A 364 -26.26 9.12 8.16
C LYS A 364 -25.15 9.67 7.27
N VAL A 365 -25.04 9.14 6.06
CA VAL A 365 -24.19 9.66 5.00
C VAL A 365 -25.00 9.79 3.71
N ILE A 366 -24.52 10.61 2.76
CA ILE A 366 -25.19 10.77 1.47
C ILE A 366 -24.46 9.88 0.46
N GLU A 367 -25.15 8.89 -0.11
CA GLU A 367 -24.56 8.07 -1.17
C GLU A 367 -24.63 8.79 -2.52
N ILE A 368 -23.46 9.00 -3.12
CA ILE A 368 -23.31 9.70 -4.41
C ILE A 368 -22.82 8.79 -5.53
N ALA A 369 -22.36 7.58 -5.22
CA ALA A 369 -22.09 6.52 -6.18
C ALA A 369 -22.31 5.17 -5.51
N SER A 370 -22.81 4.19 -6.26
CA SER A 370 -22.77 2.78 -5.84
C SER A 370 -22.85 1.82 -7.03
N TYR A 371 -22.10 0.73 -6.94
CA TYR A 371 -22.14 -0.41 -7.86
C TYR A 371 -21.54 -1.64 -7.19
N ASP A 372 -22.30 -2.74 -7.19
CA ASP A 372 -21.91 -4.00 -6.52
C ASP A 372 -21.49 -3.78 -5.06
N ILE A 373 -20.19 -3.91 -4.76
CA ILE A 373 -19.61 -3.73 -3.43
C ILE A 373 -18.98 -2.36 -3.21
N ASP A 374 -18.90 -1.52 -4.25
CA ASP A 374 -18.24 -0.22 -4.21
C ASP A 374 -19.26 0.92 -4.05
N SER A 375 -18.98 1.85 -3.13
CA SER A 375 -19.77 3.06 -2.92
C SER A 375 -18.88 4.28 -2.70
N VAL A 376 -19.44 5.46 -3.01
CA VAL A 376 -18.83 6.76 -2.65
C VAL A 376 -19.84 7.57 -1.86
N TRP A 377 -19.41 8.06 -0.70
CA TRP A 377 -20.26 8.78 0.25
C TRP A 377 -19.75 10.19 0.51
N LEU A 378 -20.67 11.13 0.70
CA LEU A 378 -20.39 12.42 1.33
C LEU A 378 -20.67 12.31 2.82
N ILE A 379 -19.68 12.74 3.61
CA ILE A 379 -19.73 12.70 5.07
C ILE A 379 -20.23 14.04 5.59
N PRO A 380 -21.39 14.09 6.28
CA PRO A 380 -22.01 15.35 6.64
C PRO A 380 -21.34 16.03 7.84
N PRO A 381 -21.56 17.34 8.03
CA PRO A 381 -20.92 18.12 9.09
C PRO A 381 -21.08 17.58 10.51
N PRO A 382 -22.24 17.03 10.93
CA PRO A 382 -22.37 16.44 12.26
C PRO A 382 -21.43 15.25 12.51
N LEU A 383 -21.24 14.39 11.51
CA LEU A 383 -20.33 13.24 11.61
C LEU A 383 -18.87 13.68 11.54
N MET A 384 -18.55 14.65 10.68
CA MET A 384 -17.24 15.29 10.65
C MET A 384 -16.87 15.95 11.99
N GLN A 385 -17.83 16.54 12.69
CA GLN A 385 -17.61 17.12 14.01
C GLN A 385 -17.29 16.04 15.06
N LYS A 386 -18.05 14.94 15.09
CA LYS A 386 -17.75 13.78 15.96
C LYS A 386 -16.35 13.23 15.71
N MET A 387 -15.94 13.16 14.45
CA MET A 387 -14.60 12.74 14.06
C MET A 387 -13.53 13.68 14.60
N ARG A 388 -13.74 14.99 14.47
CA ARG A 388 -12.81 15.98 15.00
C ARG A 388 -12.66 15.87 16.52
N ASP A 389 -13.77 15.73 17.23
CA ASP A 389 -13.77 15.60 18.68
C ASP A 389 -13.06 14.31 19.12
N HIS A 390 -13.22 13.23 18.35
CA HIS A 390 -12.51 11.97 18.56
C HIS A 390 -10.99 12.12 18.43
N TYR A 391 -10.47 12.67 17.32
CA TYR A 391 -9.02 12.85 17.18
C TYR A 391 -8.43 13.88 18.16
N LYS A 392 -9.19 14.92 18.55
CA LYS A 392 -8.78 15.82 19.64
C LYS A 392 -8.66 15.10 20.97
N LYS A 393 -9.58 14.17 21.26
CA LYS A 393 -9.51 13.32 22.45
C LYS A 393 -8.27 12.42 22.40
N LEU A 394 -8.04 11.73 21.27
CA LEU A 394 -6.84 10.93 21.06
C LEU A 394 -5.56 11.76 21.28
N TYR A 395 -5.48 12.93 20.65
CA TYR A 395 -4.34 13.84 20.77
C TYR A 395 -4.07 14.26 22.22
N ASN A 396 -5.11 14.56 22.99
CA ASN A 396 -4.95 14.94 24.40
C ASN A 396 -4.51 13.79 25.31
N MET A 397 -4.86 12.56 24.96
CA MET A 397 -4.49 11.35 25.71
C MET A 397 -3.14 10.78 25.30
N ALA A 398 -2.68 11.08 24.08
CA ALA A 398 -1.42 10.58 23.54
C ALA A 398 -0.20 11.19 24.24
N ASP A 399 0.88 10.41 24.29
CA ASP A 399 2.21 10.89 24.65
C ASP A 399 2.82 11.75 23.52
N ASP A 400 4.05 12.24 23.72
CA ASP A 400 4.72 13.08 22.73
C ASP A 400 4.94 12.37 21.39
N HIS A 401 5.10 11.04 21.40
CA HIS A 401 5.25 10.27 20.17
C HIS A 401 3.92 10.19 19.42
N GLY A 402 2.85 9.78 20.09
CA GLY A 402 1.52 9.68 19.52
C GLY A 402 0.98 11.02 19.03
N LYS A 403 1.23 12.12 19.74
CA LYS A 403 0.86 13.48 19.28
C LYS A 403 1.51 13.84 17.94
N ARG A 404 2.81 13.59 17.80
CA ARG A 404 3.53 13.83 16.53
C ARG A 404 3.04 12.91 15.40
N THR A 405 2.64 11.67 15.72
CA THR A 405 2.04 10.75 14.74
C THR A 405 0.69 11.27 14.25
N ILE A 406 -0.17 11.76 15.16
CA ILE A 406 -1.46 12.36 14.80
C ILE A 406 -1.25 13.63 13.98
N GLU A 407 -0.38 14.55 14.41
CA GLU A 407 -0.02 15.76 13.66
C GLU A 407 0.42 15.42 12.24
N ARG A 408 1.33 14.45 12.09
CA ARG A 408 1.82 14.01 10.79
C ARG A 408 0.71 13.43 9.90
N SER A 409 -0.22 12.67 10.47
CA SER A 409 -1.35 12.10 9.74
C SER A 409 -2.31 13.20 9.27
N VAL A 410 -2.53 14.21 10.11
CA VAL A 410 -3.35 15.38 9.79
C VAL A 410 -2.69 16.23 8.70
N ASP A 411 -1.37 16.43 8.77
CA ASP A 411 -0.61 17.15 7.74
C ASP A 411 -0.65 16.43 6.38
N ASP A 412 -0.57 15.09 6.36
CA ASP A 412 -0.71 14.31 5.12
C ASP A 412 -2.12 14.43 4.53
N PHE A 413 -3.14 14.32 5.37
CA PHE A 413 -4.54 14.31 4.95
C PHE A 413 -5.06 15.68 4.52
N ALA A 414 -4.76 16.72 5.30
CA ALA A 414 -5.35 18.05 5.15
C ALA A 414 -4.33 19.18 4.94
N GLY A 415 -3.03 18.92 5.09
CA GLY A 415 -1.96 19.92 4.94
C GLY A 415 -1.62 20.68 6.24
N SER A 416 -2.56 20.80 7.17
CA SER A 416 -2.31 21.25 8.54
C SER A 416 -3.48 20.97 9.47
N TRP A 417 -3.24 21.03 10.78
CA TRP A 417 -4.29 20.95 11.81
C TRP A 417 -5.41 21.98 11.60
N GLU A 418 -5.03 23.22 11.31
CA GLU A 418 -5.97 24.32 11.10
C GLU A 418 -6.84 24.12 9.85
N GLN A 419 -6.26 23.55 8.78
CA GLN A 419 -7.01 23.22 7.57
C GLN A 419 -7.95 22.03 7.80
N TRP A 420 -7.48 21.02 8.52
CA TRP A 420 -8.29 19.87 8.91
C TRP A 420 -9.50 20.25 9.76
N GLU A 421 -9.32 21.14 10.74
CA GLU A 421 -10.43 21.61 11.59
C GLU A 421 -11.52 22.35 10.81
N ARG A 422 -11.17 22.96 9.66
CA ARG A 422 -12.09 23.70 8.78
C ARG A 422 -12.86 22.80 7.82
N LEU A 423 -12.58 21.50 7.77
CA LEU A 423 -13.29 20.57 6.89
C LEU A 423 -14.72 20.35 7.38
N GLU A 424 -15.68 21.03 6.77
CA GLU A 424 -17.10 20.86 7.12
C GLU A 424 -17.66 19.55 6.57
N TRP A 425 -17.27 19.17 5.36
CA TRP A 425 -17.66 17.94 4.68
C TRP A 425 -16.45 17.03 4.45
N GLY A 426 -16.68 15.73 4.40
CA GLY A 426 -15.70 14.73 3.95
C GLY A 426 -16.24 13.93 2.77
N CYS A 427 -15.38 13.15 2.14
CA CYS A 427 -15.78 12.17 1.12
C CYS A 427 -15.08 10.84 1.42
N VAL A 428 -15.79 9.73 1.24
CA VAL A 428 -15.27 8.38 1.48
C VAL A 428 -15.55 7.51 0.27
N TYR A 429 -14.56 6.72 -0.15
CA TYR A 429 -14.76 5.53 -0.97
C TYR A 429 -14.80 4.30 -0.08
N TRP A 430 -15.78 3.44 -0.30
CA TRP A 430 -15.99 2.20 0.46
C TRP A 430 -16.13 1.03 -0.48
N ALA A 431 -15.41 -0.06 -0.21
CA ALA A 431 -15.54 -1.33 -0.93
C ALA A 431 -15.78 -2.48 0.08
N ALA A 432 -16.94 -3.13 0.00
CA ALA A 432 -17.36 -4.20 0.93
C ALA A 432 -16.79 -5.60 0.59
N GLY A 433 -15.68 -5.66 -0.15
CA GLY A 433 -15.09 -6.90 -0.67
C GLY A 433 -14.40 -7.78 0.40
N GLY A 434 -13.71 -8.83 -0.07
CA GLY A 434 -13.05 -9.82 0.80
C GLY A 434 -11.99 -9.23 1.75
N SER A 435 -11.46 -8.06 1.42
CA SER A 435 -10.75 -7.16 2.33
C SER A 435 -11.43 -5.80 2.23
N ALA A 436 -12.38 -5.54 3.13
CA ALA A 436 -13.14 -4.31 3.10
C ALA A 436 -12.19 -3.10 3.16
N GLN A 437 -12.38 -2.14 2.25
CA GLN A 437 -11.48 -1.00 2.07
C GLN A 437 -12.25 0.29 2.27
N LEU A 438 -11.66 1.18 3.07
CA LEU A 438 -12.19 2.51 3.35
C LEU A 438 -11.10 3.53 3.08
N ASP A 439 -11.32 4.38 2.08
CA ASP A 439 -10.44 5.48 1.76
C ASP A 439 -11.14 6.80 2.04
N SER A 440 -10.56 7.60 2.92
CA SER A 440 -11.07 8.91 3.31
C SER A 440 -10.40 10.02 2.51
N PHE A 441 -11.19 11.00 2.10
CA PHE A 441 -10.76 12.17 1.36
C PHE A 441 -11.28 13.45 2.02
N ARG A 442 -10.47 14.50 1.99
CA ARG A 442 -10.82 15.79 2.59
C ARG A 442 -12.01 16.50 1.93
N SER A 443 -12.37 16.15 0.69
CA SER A 443 -13.54 16.67 -0.02
C SER A 443 -13.87 15.82 -1.26
N PHE A 444 -15.02 16.08 -1.90
CA PHE A 444 -15.37 15.43 -3.16
C PHE A 444 -14.35 15.74 -4.27
N LYS A 445 -13.91 17.00 -4.38
CA LYS A 445 -12.84 17.38 -5.32
C LYS A 445 -11.56 16.56 -5.09
N ALA A 446 -11.19 16.31 -3.84
CA ALA A 446 -9.98 15.54 -3.52
C ALA A 446 -10.11 14.07 -3.97
N TRP A 447 -11.27 13.44 -3.74
CA TRP A 447 -11.58 12.11 -4.27
C TRP A 447 -11.56 12.07 -5.80
N LEU A 448 -12.15 13.09 -6.45
CA LEU A 448 -12.18 13.17 -7.92
C LEU A 448 -10.76 13.36 -8.51
N ALA A 449 -9.91 14.15 -7.85
CA ALA A 449 -8.53 14.32 -8.24
C ALA A 449 -7.73 13.02 -8.11
N ASP A 450 -7.91 12.28 -7.01
CA ASP A 450 -7.30 10.95 -6.86
C ASP A 450 -7.81 9.98 -7.94
N SER A 451 -9.11 9.97 -8.21
CA SER A 451 -9.72 9.15 -9.26
C SER A 451 -9.14 9.48 -10.64
N ALA A 452 -8.96 10.76 -10.97
CA ALA A 452 -8.34 11.19 -12.23
C ALA A 452 -6.88 10.72 -12.32
N TYR A 453 -6.13 10.83 -11.22
CA TYR A 453 -4.75 10.35 -11.14
C TYR A 453 -4.68 8.83 -11.33
N CYS A 454 -5.51 8.07 -10.61
CA CYS A 454 -5.59 6.61 -10.71
C CYS A 454 -5.97 6.17 -12.13
N ALA A 455 -6.99 6.80 -12.72
CA ALA A 455 -7.42 6.54 -14.09
C ALA A 455 -6.28 6.75 -15.09
N LYS A 456 -5.41 7.74 -14.88
CA LYS A 456 -4.28 8.03 -15.77
C LYS A 456 -3.08 7.11 -15.55
N THR A 457 -2.77 6.78 -14.30
CA THR A 457 -1.48 6.19 -13.93
C THR A 457 -1.53 4.70 -13.60
N ARG A 458 -2.61 4.23 -12.97
CA ARG A 458 -2.73 2.83 -12.54
C ARG A 458 -3.21 1.89 -13.64
N GLY A 459 -3.83 2.45 -14.69
CA GLY A 459 -4.37 1.65 -15.78
C GLY A 459 -3.51 1.62 -17.05
N GLY A 460 -2.36 2.29 -17.13
CA GLY A 460 -1.52 2.25 -18.34
C GLY A 460 -1.28 0.81 -18.76
N ASP A 461 -1.37 0.49 -20.06
CA ASP A 461 -1.15 -0.87 -20.56
C ASP A 461 0.21 -1.36 -20.05
N ILE A 462 0.17 -2.27 -19.07
CA ILE A 462 1.30 -3.08 -18.61
C ILE A 462 1.29 -4.36 -19.44
#